data_AF-A0A9E0YVV3-F1
#
_entry.id   AF-A0A9E0YVV3-F1
#
_cell.length_a   1.000
_cell.length_b   1.000
_cell.length_c   1.000
_cell.angle_alpha   90.00
_cell.angle_beta   90.00
_cell.angle_gamma   90.00
#
_symmetry.space_group_name_H-M   'P 1'
#
loop_
_entity.id
_entity.type
_entity.pdbx_description
1 polymer ?
#
loop_
_entity_poly.entity_id
_entity_poly.type
_entity_poly.pdbx_seq_one_letter_code
_entity_poly.pdbx_strand_id
1 'polypeptide(L)'
;MIKDELLKLAEELFREAFDANSYFLIMQQYGKHSKKYKAEMDLSPAFYNIVYNALQVACFMELAKLYDKTGGVFTIGSLLKDCQANISLFPEYRAIKEIEVDGEKYTFQIPYQHELKPDEERFFEEQVQSQREILKLFDAEHTRETPVVVDLKFSEYLSLYQIKFNALSKKQKNIRIQRNKLYAHNDSSRLSGEDISTQAPIHYSDIQELIDFALSVTQLIIACLTDIYKVGQYANIDDWEGTLMLAQLGLKYQDYDLKQQMKEFEEQLRSQTKE
;
A
#
# COMPACT_ATOMS: atom_id res chain seq x y z
N MET A 1 -0.96 -25.26 -15.73
CA MET A 1 -0.85 -25.11 -14.26
C MET A 1 -2.19 -25.47 -13.64
N ILE A 2 -2.20 -26.08 -12.45
CA ILE A 2 -3.46 -26.38 -11.75
C ILE A 2 -3.87 -25.22 -10.85
N LYS A 3 -5.16 -25.11 -10.53
CA LYS A 3 -5.75 -24.04 -9.73
C LYS A 3 -4.99 -23.76 -8.43
N ASP A 4 -4.66 -24.82 -7.68
CA ASP A 4 -4.02 -24.70 -6.36
C ASP A 4 -2.59 -24.17 -6.43
N GLU A 5 -1.86 -24.49 -7.50
CA GLU A 5 -0.51 -23.99 -7.73
C GLU A 5 -0.53 -22.47 -8.00
N LEU A 6 -1.45 -22.02 -8.87
CA LEU A 6 -1.63 -20.61 -9.17
C LEU A 6 -2.09 -19.82 -7.95
N LEU A 7 -3.00 -20.39 -7.15
CA LEU A 7 -3.46 -19.78 -5.90
C LEU A 7 -2.30 -19.60 -4.92
N LYS A 8 -1.49 -20.64 -4.70
CA LYS A 8 -0.34 -20.56 -3.80
C LYS A 8 0.64 -19.45 -4.21
N LEU A 9 0.93 -19.35 -5.50
CA LEU A 9 1.80 -18.30 -6.04
C LEU A 9 1.20 -16.90 -5.84
N ALA A 10 -0.12 -16.75 -6.04
CA ALA A 10 -0.81 -15.50 -5.79
C ALA A 10 -0.81 -15.11 -4.29
N GLU A 11 -0.98 -16.08 -3.39
CA GLU A 11 -0.91 -15.85 -1.93
C GLU A 11 0.48 -15.46 -1.45
N GLU A 12 1.54 -16.06 -2.02
CA GLU A 12 2.92 -15.68 -1.70
C GLU A 12 3.22 -14.24 -2.12
N LEU A 13 2.84 -13.84 -3.33
CA LEU A 13 3.00 -12.46 -3.80
C LEU A 13 2.10 -11.48 -3.03
N PHE A 14 0.88 -11.89 -2.65
CA PHE A 14 0.01 -11.08 -1.80
C PHE A 14 0.68 -10.76 -0.47
N ARG A 15 1.28 -11.76 0.17
CA ARG A 15 1.99 -11.57 1.45
C ARG A 15 3.15 -10.59 1.31
N GLU A 16 3.97 -10.71 0.27
CA GLU A 16 5.07 -9.77 0.02
C GLU A 16 4.55 -8.33 -0.20
N ALA A 17 3.46 -8.17 -0.96
CA ALA A 17 2.83 -6.87 -1.18
C ALA A 17 2.23 -6.29 0.11
N PHE A 18 1.62 -7.15 0.93
CA PHE A 18 1.03 -6.79 2.22
C PHE A 18 2.10 -6.37 3.24
N ASP A 19 3.23 -7.08 3.30
CA ASP A 19 4.36 -6.72 4.16
C ASP A 19 4.97 -5.39 3.70
N ALA A 20 5.21 -5.21 2.39
CA ALA A 20 5.67 -3.94 1.84
C ALA A 20 4.74 -2.77 2.20
N ASN A 21 3.42 -2.97 2.08
CA ASN A 21 2.42 -1.97 2.47
C ASN A 21 2.51 -1.64 3.96
N SER A 22 2.62 -2.65 4.81
CA SER A 22 2.69 -2.49 6.26
C SER A 22 3.93 -1.66 6.66
N TYR A 23 5.10 -1.97 6.09
CA TYR A 23 6.30 -1.19 6.34
C TYR A 23 6.15 0.26 5.85
N PHE A 24 5.56 0.45 4.67
CA PHE A 24 5.35 1.76 4.08
C PHE A 24 4.41 2.63 4.92
N LEU A 25 3.28 2.08 5.38
CA LEU A 25 2.30 2.78 6.21
C LEU A 25 2.90 3.19 7.57
N ILE A 26 3.72 2.34 8.18
CA ILE A 26 4.43 2.71 9.42
C ILE A 26 5.45 3.82 9.12
N MET A 27 6.20 3.75 8.02
CA MET A 27 7.12 4.84 7.64
C MET A 27 6.40 6.18 7.44
N GLN A 28 5.20 6.18 6.84
CA GLN A 28 4.41 7.41 6.69
C GLN A 28 4.03 8.02 8.04
N GLN A 29 3.75 7.18 9.04
CA GLN A 29 3.46 7.64 10.40
C GLN A 29 4.64 8.38 11.03
N TYR A 30 5.90 8.04 10.72
CA TYR A 30 7.06 8.79 11.22
C TYR A 30 7.01 10.25 10.75
N GLY A 31 6.67 10.49 9.47
CA GLY A 31 6.48 11.83 8.93
C GLY A 31 5.31 12.57 9.57
N LYS A 32 4.19 11.88 9.81
CA LYS A 32 3.00 12.44 10.46
C LYS A 32 3.26 12.81 11.92
N HIS A 33 3.89 11.91 12.69
CA HIS A 33 4.03 12.04 14.13
C HIS A 33 5.25 12.86 14.55
N SER A 34 6.34 12.88 13.77
CA SER A 34 7.53 13.69 14.10
C SER A 34 7.23 15.18 14.26
N LYS A 35 6.16 15.71 13.64
CA LYS A 35 5.72 17.10 13.82
C LYS A 35 4.99 17.34 15.14
N LYS A 36 4.18 16.38 15.60
CA LYS A 36 3.29 16.52 16.76
C LYS A 36 3.89 15.95 18.04
N TYR A 37 4.64 14.87 17.94
CA TYR A 37 5.14 14.06 19.06
C TYR A 37 6.66 14.00 19.09
N LYS A 38 7.32 15.12 18.76
CA LYS A 38 8.79 15.16 18.69
C LYS A 38 9.44 14.83 20.03
N ALA A 39 8.95 15.41 21.13
CA ALA A 39 9.52 15.22 22.46
C ALA A 39 9.42 13.75 22.91
N GLU A 40 8.31 13.11 22.58
CA GLU A 40 8.00 11.72 22.89
C GLU A 40 8.87 10.77 22.07
N MET A 41 9.12 11.08 20.80
CA MET A 41 10.05 10.32 19.97
C MET A 41 11.51 10.51 20.43
N ASP A 42 11.87 11.71 20.87
CA ASP A 42 13.20 12.04 21.40
C ASP A 42 13.50 11.36 22.75
N LEU A 43 12.52 10.67 23.37
CA LEU A 43 12.77 9.78 24.52
C LEU A 43 13.61 8.54 24.15
N SER A 44 13.58 8.11 22.89
CA SER A 44 14.30 6.91 22.44
C SER A 44 14.82 7.08 21.00
N PRO A 45 15.70 8.07 20.77
CA PRO A 45 16.08 8.46 19.41
C PRO A 45 16.82 7.36 18.66
N ALA A 46 17.63 6.54 19.36
CA ALA A 46 18.30 5.40 18.75
C ALA A 46 17.31 4.35 18.24
N PHE A 47 16.28 4.03 19.02
CA PHE A 47 15.23 3.08 18.63
C PHE A 47 14.50 3.54 17.37
N TYR A 48 14.00 4.77 17.36
CA TYR A 48 13.25 5.30 16.22
C TYR A 48 14.10 5.35 14.94
N ASN A 49 15.36 5.76 15.04
CA ASN A 49 16.27 5.80 13.90
C ASN A 49 16.57 4.41 13.34
N ILE A 50 16.86 3.43 14.21
CA ILE A 50 17.16 2.06 13.79
C ILE A 50 15.93 1.40 13.14
N VAL A 51 14.75 1.55 13.76
CA VAL A 51 13.50 0.97 13.24
C VAL A 51 13.15 1.59 11.89
N TYR A 52 13.23 2.92 11.76
CA TYR A 52 12.93 3.59 10.48
C TYR A 52 13.84 3.09 9.34
N ASN A 53 15.15 2.99 9.60
CA ASN A 53 16.10 2.45 8.61
C ASN A 53 15.80 1.00 8.24
N ALA A 54 15.43 0.17 9.23
CA ALA A 54 15.06 -1.22 8.99
C ALA A 54 13.79 -1.34 8.13
N LEU A 55 12.77 -0.51 8.42
CA LEU A 55 11.54 -0.45 7.64
C LEU A 55 11.81 -0.02 6.18
N GLN A 56 12.67 0.97 5.96
CA GLN A 56 13.07 1.39 4.62
C GLN A 56 13.70 0.24 3.83
N VAL A 57 14.66 -0.46 4.43
CA VAL A 57 15.34 -1.60 3.79
C VAL A 57 14.34 -2.71 3.46
N ALA A 58 13.51 -3.10 4.43
CA ALA A 58 12.52 -4.16 4.26
C ALA A 58 11.48 -3.81 3.18
N CYS A 59 10.93 -2.59 3.21
CA CYS A 59 9.97 -2.11 2.22
C CYS A 59 10.54 -2.18 0.79
N PHE A 60 11.77 -1.69 0.59
CA PHE A 60 12.40 -1.72 -0.74
C PHE A 60 12.75 -3.14 -1.20
N MET A 61 13.16 -4.02 -0.28
CA MET A 61 13.46 -5.41 -0.59
C MET A 61 12.21 -6.18 -1.02
N GLU A 62 11.13 -6.12 -0.24
CA GLU A 62 9.85 -6.78 -0.57
C GLU A 62 9.28 -6.22 -1.88
N LEU A 63 9.21 -4.90 -2.00
CA LEU A 63 8.64 -4.29 -3.20
C LEU A 63 9.45 -4.60 -4.46
N ALA A 64 10.79 -4.61 -4.39
CA ALA A 64 11.62 -4.91 -5.56
C ALA A 64 11.50 -6.37 -6.02
N LYS A 65 11.21 -7.32 -5.12
CA LYS A 65 11.01 -8.74 -5.45
C LYS A 65 9.78 -8.94 -6.33
N LEU A 66 8.67 -8.29 -5.98
CA LEU A 66 7.40 -8.31 -6.71
C LEU A 66 7.52 -7.91 -8.20
N TYR A 67 8.55 -7.12 -8.52
CA TYR A 67 8.78 -6.53 -9.85
C TYR A 67 10.15 -6.88 -10.45
N ASP A 68 10.81 -7.93 -9.95
CA ASP A 68 12.14 -8.32 -10.42
C ASP A 68 12.13 -8.70 -11.93
N LYS A 69 13.29 -8.67 -12.57
CA LYS A 69 13.52 -9.19 -13.94
C LYS A 69 14.58 -10.29 -13.98
N THR A 70 15.11 -10.67 -12.83
CA THR A 70 16.12 -11.72 -12.72
C THR A 70 15.50 -13.06 -13.10
N GLY A 71 16.21 -13.85 -13.92
CA GLY A 71 15.72 -15.13 -14.40
C GLY A 71 15.40 -16.09 -13.26
N GLY A 72 14.27 -16.80 -13.34
CA GLY A 72 13.83 -17.77 -12.34
C GLY A 72 13.05 -17.19 -11.16
N VAL A 73 12.78 -15.88 -11.13
CA VAL A 73 11.95 -15.24 -10.09
C VAL A 73 10.49 -15.16 -10.54
N PHE A 74 9.57 -15.58 -9.66
CA PHE A 74 8.13 -15.39 -9.87
C PHE A 74 7.72 -14.00 -9.39
N THR A 75 6.99 -13.26 -10.23
CA THR A 75 6.68 -11.83 -10.02
C THR A 75 5.21 -11.55 -10.31
N ILE A 76 4.74 -10.33 -10.03
CA ILE A 76 3.40 -9.89 -10.46
C ILE A 76 3.22 -10.03 -11.99
N GLY A 77 4.28 -9.75 -12.75
CA GLY A 77 4.26 -9.92 -14.20
C GLY A 77 4.18 -11.39 -14.63
N SER A 78 4.83 -12.30 -13.90
CA SER A 78 4.72 -13.75 -14.11
C SER A 78 3.31 -14.22 -13.80
N LEU A 79 2.75 -13.79 -12.67
CA LEU A 79 1.39 -14.12 -12.25
C LEU A 79 0.34 -13.69 -13.30
N LEU A 80 0.43 -12.48 -13.83
CA LEU A 80 -0.50 -11.99 -14.87
C LEU A 80 -0.42 -12.82 -16.16
N LYS A 81 0.78 -13.19 -16.61
CA LYS A 81 0.99 -14.05 -17.78
C LYS A 81 0.42 -15.45 -17.56
N ASP A 82 0.61 -15.97 -16.37
CA ASP A 82 0.12 -17.28 -15.98
C ASP A 82 -1.40 -17.32 -15.87
N CYS A 83 -2.02 -16.27 -15.33
CA CYS A 83 -3.48 -16.11 -15.35
C CYS A 83 -4.01 -16.07 -16.79
N GLN A 84 -3.32 -15.36 -17.69
CA GLN A 84 -3.70 -15.29 -19.10
C GLN A 84 -3.61 -16.65 -19.80
N ALA A 85 -2.54 -17.39 -19.57
CA ALA A 85 -2.33 -18.71 -20.15
C ALA A 85 -3.31 -19.76 -19.60
N ASN A 86 -3.85 -19.54 -18.39
CA ASN A 86 -4.79 -20.44 -17.72
C ASN A 86 -6.14 -19.74 -17.46
N ILE A 87 -6.60 -18.90 -18.40
CA ILE A 87 -7.77 -18.03 -18.21
C ILE A 87 -9.06 -18.81 -17.90
N SER A 88 -9.16 -20.05 -18.38
CA SER A 88 -10.30 -20.95 -18.11
C SER A 88 -10.43 -21.37 -16.65
N LEU A 89 -9.42 -21.14 -15.80
CA LEU A 89 -9.50 -21.34 -14.36
C LEU A 89 -10.35 -20.28 -13.65
N PHE A 90 -10.61 -19.16 -14.32
CA PHE A 90 -11.28 -18.01 -13.75
C PHE A 90 -12.72 -17.89 -14.28
N PRO A 91 -13.67 -17.47 -13.42
CA PRO A 91 -15.01 -17.20 -13.88
C PRO A 91 -15.03 -15.89 -14.68
N GLU A 92 -15.51 -15.95 -15.92
CA GLU A 92 -15.55 -14.81 -16.85
C GLU A 92 -16.41 -13.65 -16.30
N TYR A 93 -17.43 -13.99 -15.52
CA TYR A 93 -18.31 -13.07 -14.81
C TYR A 93 -18.19 -13.31 -13.31
N ARG A 94 -18.39 -12.25 -12.51
CA ARG A 94 -18.34 -12.32 -11.05
C ARG A 94 -19.35 -13.34 -10.51
N ALA A 95 -20.54 -13.37 -11.08
CA ALA A 95 -21.57 -14.33 -10.73
C ALA A 95 -22.53 -14.55 -11.90
N ILE A 96 -23.22 -15.69 -11.89
CA ILE A 96 -24.36 -15.96 -12.76
C ILE A 96 -25.56 -16.15 -11.85
N LYS A 97 -26.60 -15.33 -12.03
CA LYS A 97 -27.85 -15.42 -11.26
C LYS A 97 -28.99 -15.88 -12.13
N GLU A 98 -29.73 -16.86 -11.66
CA GLU A 98 -31.02 -17.23 -12.23
C GLU A 98 -32.13 -16.61 -11.37
N ILE A 99 -33.08 -15.95 -12.03
CA ILE A 99 -34.31 -15.49 -11.40
C ILE A 99 -35.49 -16.04 -12.18
N GLU A 100 -36.58 -16.32 -11.46
CA GLU A 100 -37.84 -16.76 -12.05
C GLU A 100 -38.87 -15.64 -11.90
N VAL A 101 -39.44 -15.20 -13.00
CA VAL A 101 -40.48 -14.17 -13.05
C VAL A 101 -41.64 -14.73 -13.86
N ASP A 102 -42.83 -14.80 -13.27
CA ASP A 102 -44.05 -15.33 -13.89
C ASP A 102 -43.89 -16.75 -14.49
N GLY A 103 -43.04 -17.59 -13.88
CA GLY A 103 -42.76 -18.96 -14.32
C GLY A 103 -41.71 -19.06 -15.43
N GLU A 104 -41.18 -17.94 -15.93
CA GLU A 104 -40.06 -17.89 -16.86
C GLU A 104 -38.74 -17.70 -16.14
N LYS A 105 -37.73 -18.49 -16.51
CA LYS A 105 -36.38 -18.41 -15.96
C LYS A 105 -35.49 -17.50 -16.80
N TYR A 106 -34.85 -16.55 -16.15
CA TYR A 106 -33.92 -15.60 -16.74
C TYR A 106 -32.55 -15.76 -16.10
N THR A 107 -31.50 -15.85 -16.93
CA THR A 107 -30.11 -15.94 -16.49
C THR A 107 -29.40 -14.62 -16.72
N PHE A 108 -28.84 -14.05 -15.64
CA PHE A 108 -28.10 -12.80 -15.65
C PHE A 108 -26.62 -13.05 -15.37
N GLN A 109 -25.77 -12.50 -16.24
CA GLN A 109 -24.31 -12.49 -16.06
C GLN A 109 -23.94 -11.20 -15.32
N ILE A 110 -23.39 -11.33 -14.12
CA ILE A 110 -22.99 -10.20 -13.30
C ILE A 110 -21.52 -9.91 -13.57
N PRO A 111 -21.18 -8.76 -14.19
CA PRO A 111 -19.80 -8.38 -14.47
C PRO A 111 -19.03 -8.04 -13.19
N TYR A 112 -17.71 -7.93 -13.32
CA TYR A 112 -16.86 -7.32 -12.30
C TYR A 112 -16.98 -5.80 -12.42
N GLN A 113 -17.14 -5.13 -11.28
CA GLN A 113 -17.12 -3.67 -11.25
C GLN A 113 -15.72 -3.18 -10.93
N HIS A 114 -15.23 -2.23 -11.73
CA HIS A 114 -13.94 -1.59 -11.53
C HIS A 114 -14.11 -0.07 -11.49
N GLU A 115 -13.70 0.53 -10.39
CA GLU A 115 -13.58 1.97 -10.25
C GLU A 115 -12.32 2.46 -10.97
N LEU A 116 -12.51 3.27 -12.00
CA LEU A 116 -11.42 3.79 -12.82
C LEU A 116 -10.64 4.86 -12.08
N LYS A 117 -9.32 4.69 -12.06
CA LYS A 117 -8.37 5.76 -11.73
C LYS A 117 -8.32 6.78 -12.89
N PRO A 118 -7.94 8.04 -12.62
CA PRO A 118 -7.88 9.08 -13.65
C PRO A 118 -7.02 8.72 -14.88
N ASP A 119 -5.95 7.96 -14.70
CA ASP A 119 -5.07 7.51 -15.77
C ASP A 119 -5.62 6.31 -16.58
N GLU A 120 -6.69 5.70 -16.10
CA GLU A 120 -7.40 4.58 -16.73
C GLU A 120 -8.60 5.05 -17.57
N GLU A 121 -9.16 6.23 -17.29
CA GLU A 121 -10.33 6.78 -18.01
C GLU A 121 -10.14 6.81 -19.53
N ARG A 122 -8.91 7.07 -20.00
CA ARG A 122 -8.55 7.07 -21.42
C ARG A 122 -8.76 5.72 -22.13
N PHE A 123 -8.91 4.62 -21.39
CA PHE A 123 -9.19 3.30 -21.96
C PHE A 123 -10.69 3.03 -22.09
N PHE A 124 -11.54 3.91 -21.52
CA PHE A 124 -13.00 3.76 -21.43
C PHE A 124 -13.71 5.08 -21.74
N GLU A 125 -13.24 5.81 -22.76
CA GLU A 125 -13.69 7.18 -23.05
C GLU A 125 -15.20 7.29 -23.23
N GLU A 126 -15.83 6.34 -23.91
CA GLU A 126 -17.29 6.33 -24.13
C GLU A 126 -18.07 6.15 -22.81
N GLN A 127 -17.67 5.19 -21.97
CA GLN A 127 -18.31 4.93 -20.69
C GLN A 127 -18.11 6.10 -19.72
N VAL A 128 -16.89 6.66 -19.68
CA VAL A 128 -16.56 7.84 -18.89
C VAL A 128 -17.45 9.00 -19.34
N GLN A 129 -17.49 9.30 -20.64
CA GLN A 129 -18.31 10.40 -21.14
C GLN A 129 -19.79 10.23 -20.79
N SER A 130 -20.35 9.04 -21.02
CA SER A 130 -21.75 8.74 -20.72
C SER A 130 -22.08 8.91 -19.23
N GLN A 131 -21.26 8.37 -18.32
CA GLN A 131 -21.50 8.49 -16.88
C GLN A 131 -21.33 9.94 -16.41
N ARG A 132 -20.34 10.67 -16.94
CA ARG A 132 -20.13 12.08 -16.61
C ARG A 132 -21.32 12.94 -17.06
N GLU A 133 -21.95 12.63 -18.19
CA GLU A 133 -23.18 13.30 -18.64
C GLU A 133 -24.35 13.03 -17.71
N ILE A 134 -24.54 11.77 -17.28
CA ILE A 134 -25.58 11.40 -16.31
C ILE A 134 -25.36 12.12 -14.98
N LEU A 135 -24.12 12.13 -14.46
CA LEU A 135 -23.80 12.78 -13.19
C LEU A 135 -24.06 14.30 -13.23
N LYS A 136 -23.88 14.96 -14.39
CA LYS A 136 -24.23 16.38 -14.56
C LYS A 136 -25.74 16.62 -14.44
N LEU A 137 -26.59 15.67 -14.84
CA LEU A 137 -28.04 15.82 -14.73
C LEU A 137 -28.53 15.80 -13.27
N PHE A 138 -27.74 15.24 -12.35
CA PHE A 138 -28.10 15.12 -10.94
C PHE A 138 -27.46 16.19 -10.04
N ASP A 139 -26.89 17.27 -10.60
CA ASP A 139 -26.21 18.35 -9.86
C ASP A 139 -25.22 17.84 -8.80
N ALA A 140 -24.51 16.75 -9.12
CA ALA A 140 -23.43 16.29 -8.26
C ALA A 140 -22.32 17.35 -8.24
N GLU A 141 -22.21 18.07 -7.12
CA GLU A 141 -21.27 19.20 -6.90
C GLU A 141 -19.82 18.85 -7.30
N HIS A 142 -19.48 17.57 -7.28
CA HIS A 142 -18.13 17.03 -7.53
C HIS A 142 -18.13 16.06 -8.72
N THR A 143 -18.80 16.44 -9.82
CA THR A 143 -18.99 15.60 -11.01
C THR A 143 -17.71 15.09 -11.66
N ARG A 144 -16.57 15.77 -11.44
CA ARG A 144 -15.23 15.35 -11.92
C ARG A 144 -14.48 14.45 -10.94
N GLU A 145 -14.78 14.56 -9.65
CA GLU A 145 -14.11 13.81 -8.59
C GLU A 145 -14.84 12.50 -8.27
N THR A 146 -16.11 12.40 -8.67
CA THR A 146 -16.89 11.16 -8.56
C THR A 146 -16.22 10.08 -9.41
N PRO A 147 -15.85 8.92 -8.85
CA PRO A 147 -15.22 7.87 -9.63
C PRO A 147 -16.16 7.29 -10.69
N VAL A 148 -15.62 6.98 -11.87
CA VAL A 148 -16.35 6.27 -12.93
C VAL A 148 -16.21 4.77 -12.69
N VAL A 149 -17.31 4.03 -12.74
CA VAL A 149 -17.30 2.57 -12.54
C VAL A 149 -17.61 1.88 -13.85
N VAL A 150 -16.76 0.96 -14.29
CA VAL A 150 -16.99 0.15 -15.49
C VAL A 150 -17.25 -1.31 -15.15
N ASP A 151 -18.12 -1.92 -15.93
CA ASP A 151 -18.40 -3.35 -15.91
C ASP A 151 -17.42 -4.08 -16.83
N LEU A 152 -16.67 -5.02 -16.27
CA LEU A 152 -15.65 -5.80 -16.95
C LEU A 152 -15.92 -7.30 -16.82
N LYS A 153 -15.61 -8.05 -17.86
CA LYS A 153 -15.35 -9.48 -17.76
C LYS A 153 -13.96 -9.71 -17.16
N PHE A 154 -13.72 -10.91 -16.63
CA PHE A 154 -12.41 -11.25 -16.08
C PHE A 154 -11.28 -11.07 -17.12
N SER A 155 -11.52 -11.48 -18.37
CA SER A 155 -10.58 -11.32 -19.47
C SER A 155 -10.20 -9.85 -19.75
N GLU A 156 -11.17 -8.95 -19.69
CA GLU A 156 -10.99 -7.49 -19.85
C GLU A 156 -10.25 -6.89 -18.65
N TYR A 157 -10.60 -7.32 -17.43
CA TYR A 157 -9.96 -6.88 -16.20
C TYR A 157 -8.48 -7.29 -16.16
N LEU A 158 -8.18 -8.53 -16.56
CA LEU A 158 -6.82 -9.04 -16.66
C LEU A 158 -6.01 -8.26 -17.71
N SER A 159 -6.62 -7.94 -18.85
CA SER A 159 -5.99 -7.14 -19.91
C SER A 159 -5.65 -5.73 -19.42
N LEU A 160 -6.56 -5.08 -18.69
CA LEU A 160 -6.30 -3.79 -18.04
C LEU A 160 -5.10 -3.87 -17.10
N TYR A 161 -5.02 -4.89 -16.25
CA TYR A 161 -3.89 -5.07 -15.34
C TYR A 161 -2.56 -5.32 -16.06
N GLN A 162 -2.57 -6.03 -17.20
CA GLN A 162 -1.36 -6.17 -18.03
C GLN A 162 -0.90 -4.83 -18.62
N ILE A 163 -1.83 -4.00 -19.11
CA ILE A 163 -1.53 -2.65 -19.60
C ILE A 163 -0.90 -1.80 -18.49
N LYS A 164 -1.50 -1.81 -17.30
CA LYS A 164 -0.98 -1.09 -16.13
C LYS A 164 0.39 -1.58 -15.69
N PHE A 165 0.60 -2.89 -15.65
CA PHE A 165 1.91 -3.47 -15.34
C PHE A 165 2.99 -2.93 -16.29
N ASN A 166 2.69 -2.82 -17.58
CA ASN A 166 3.62 -2.27 -18.57
C ASN A 166 3.84 -0.75 -18.38
N ALA A 167 2.80 0.01 -18.06
CA ALA A 167 2.89 1.43 -17.76
C ALA A 167 3.81 1.72 -16.55
N LEU A 168 3.86 0.81 -15.58
CA LEU A 168 4.72 0.90 -14.39
C LEU A 168 6.20 0.57 -14.65
N SER A 169 6.59 0.19 -15.87
CA SER A 169 7.94 -0.33 -16.19
C SER A 169 9.11 0.58 -15.77
N LYS A 170 8.94 1.92 -15.85
CA LYS A 170 9.96 2.88 -15.37
C LYS A 170 10.12 2.83 -13.85
N LYS A 171 9.01 2.81 -13.10
CA LYS A 171 9.00 2.72 -11.63
C LYS A 171 9.60 1.39 -11.17
N GLN A 172 9.23 0.30 -11.83
CA GLN A 172 9.83 -1.03 -11.61
C GLN A 172 11.34 -1.04 -11.86
N LYS A 173 11.84 -0.32 -12.88
CA LYS A 173 13.29 -0.20 -13.11
C LYS A 173 13.96 0.58 -11.98
N ASN A 174 13.37 1.69 -11.57
CA ASN A 174 13.95 2.56 -10.55
C ASN A 174 14.00 1.89 -9.17
N ILE A 175 12.93 1.22 -8.74
CA ILE A 175 12.92 0.50 -7.45
C ILE A 175 14.00 -0.58 -7.40
N ARG A 176 14.24 -1.30 -8.51
CA ARG A 176 15.31 -2.31 -8.60
C ARG A 176 16.70 -1.72 -8.50
N ILE A 177 16.95 -0.62 -9.22
CA ILE A 177 18.25 0.06 -9.18
C ILE A 177 18.52 0.55 -7.77
N GLN A 178 17.54 1.20 -7.13
CA GLN A 178 17.67 1.65 -5.75
C GLN A 178 17.89 0.49 -4.78
N ARG A 179 17.10 -0.60 -4.87
CA ARG A 179 17.32 -1.79 -4.04
C ARG A 179 18.73 -2.34 -4.17
N ASN A 180 19.23 -2.53 -5.41
CA ASN A 180 20.54 -3.13 -5.63
C ASN A 180 21.68 -2.23 -5.14
N LYS A 181 21.62 -0.94 -5.43
CA LYS A 181 22.72 -0.01 -5.13
C LYS A 181 22.69 0.54 -3.70
N LEU A 182 21.50 0.72 -3.11
CA LEU A 182 21.35 1.35 -1.79
C LEU A 182 21.17 0.34 -0.65
N TYR A 183 20.45 -0.76 -0.88
CA TYR A 183 19.95 -1.60 0.21
C TYR A 183 20.51 -3.03 0.22
N ALA A 184 20.75 -3.63 -0.94
CA ALA A 184 21.15 -5.04 -1.04
C ALA A 184 22.67 -5.27 -1.10
N HIS A 185 23.43 -4.33 -1.65
CA HIS A 185 24.88 -4.46 -1.81
C HIS A 185 25.61 -3.22 -1.29
N ASN A 186 26.80 -3.42 -0.71
CA ASN A 186 27.77 -2.35 -0.46
C ASN A 186 28.43 -1.95 -1.79
N ASP A 187 27.62 -1.44 -2.71
CA ASP A 187 28.06 -1.02 -4.03
C ASP A 187 29.14 0.06 -3.90
N SER A 188 30.20 -0.02 -4.69
CA SER A 188 31.29 0.96 -4.67
C SER A 188 30.79 2.37 -4.98
N SER A 189 29.70 2.51 -5.76
CA SER A 189 29.02 3.78 -6.03
C SER A 189 28.33 4.39 -4.80
N ARG A 190 27.81 3.55 -3.89
CA ARG A 190 27.29 3.99 -2.60
C ARG A 190 28.41 4.43 -1.67
N LEU A 191 29.54 3.72 -1.68
CA LEU A 191 30.72 4.03 -0.88
C LEU A 191 31.48 5.28 -1.39
N SER A 192 31.32 5.64 -2.66
CA SER A 192 31.91 6.85 -3.27
C SER A 192 31.06 8.11 -3.12
N GLY A 193 29.86 8.02 -2.54
CA GLY A 193 28.97 9.17 -2.31
C GLY A 193 28.20 9.64 -3.55
N GLU A 194 28.06 8.81 -4.59
CA GLU A 194 27.16 9.14 -5.71
C GLU A 194 25.70 9.15 -5.25
N ASP A 195 24.98 10.23 -5.58
CA ASP A 195 23.55 10.33 -5.27
C ASP A 195 22.71 9.48 -6.24
N ILE A 196 22.62 8.19 -5.95
CA ILE A 196 21.83 7.20 -6.71
C ILE A 196 20.36 7.62 -6.83
N SER A 197 19.84 8.43 -5.89
CA SER A 197 18.47 8.94 -5.92
C SER A 197 18.22 9.85 -7.14
N THR A 198 19.26 10.48 -7.68
CA THR A 198 19.17 11.28 -8.93
C THR A 198 19.21 10.42 -10.18
N GLN A 199 19.93 9.30 -10.17
CA GLN A 199 20.08 8.41 -11.33
C GLN A 199 18.83 7.54 -11.56
N ALA A 200 18.14 7.15 -10.48
CA ALA A 200 16.95 6.31 -10.54
C ALA A 200 15.91 6.82 -9.54
N PRO A 201 15.28 7.98 -9.77
CA PRO A 201 14.39 8.60 -8.80
C PRO A 201 13.16 7.75 -8.52
N ILE A 202 12.79 7.66 -7.25
CA ILE A 202 11.53 7.07 -6.81
C ILE A 202 10.94 7.92 -5.69
N HIS A 203 9.69 8.31 -5.85
CA HIS A 203 8.97 9.08 -4.84
C HIS A 203 8.09 8.18 -3.99
N TYR A 204 7.65 8.67 -2.82
CA TYR A 204 6.71 7.94 -1.99
C TYR A 204 5.41 7.58 -2.72
N SER A 205 4.93 8.45 -3.60
CA SER A 205 3.77 8.15 -4.46
C SER A 205 4.04 6.98 -5.41
N ASP A 206 5.26 6.86 -5.95
CA ASP A 206 5.62 5.73 -6.84
C ASP A 206 5.68 4.41 -6.06
N ILE A 207 6.17 4.45 -4.82
CA ILE A 207 6.21 3.29 -3.93
C ILE A 207 4.79 2.82 -3.60
N GLN A 208 3.93 3.74 -3.16
CA GLN A 208 2.52 3.44 -2.88
C GLN A 208 1.82 2.86 -4.11
N GLU A 209 2.00 3.46 -5.28
CA GLU A 209 1.35 2.98 -6.51
C GLU A 209 1.79 1.57 -6.92
N LEU A 210 3.07 1.24 -6.75
CA LEU A 210 3.58 -0.11 -6.96
C LEU A 210 3.01 -1.10 -5.92
N ILE A 211 2.87 -0.69 -4.66
CA ILE A 211 2.26 -1.53 -3.61
C ILE A 211 0.78 -1.77 -3.92
N ASP A 212 0.01 -0.70 -4.17
CA ASP A 212 -1.41 -0.74 -4.47
C ASP A 212 -1.70 -1.61 -5.69
N PHE A 213 -0.86 -1.51 -6.73
CA PHE A 213 -1.01 -2.33 -7.92
C PHE A 213 -0.79 -3.81 -7.61
N ALA A 214 0.26 -4.16 -6.85
CA ALA A 214 0.52 -5.55 -6.48
C ALA A 214 -0.60 -6.14 -5.61
N LEU A 215 -1.09 -5.38 -4.63
CA LEU A 215 -2.23 -5.75 -3.81
C LEU A 215 -3.50 -5.94 -4.65
N SER A 216 -3.83 -4.99 -5.53
CA SER A 216 -5.03 -5.07 -6.38
C SER A 216 -5.02 -6.30 -7.27
N VAL A 217 -3.88 -6.59 -7.92
CA VAL A 217 -3.72 -7.78 -8.77
C VAL A 217 -3.91 -9.06 -7.98
N THR A 218 -3.20 -9.19 -6.86
CA THR A 218 -3.22 -10.42 -6.07
C THR A 218 -4.56 -10.64 -5.37
N GLN A 219 -5.20 -9.59 -4.86
CA GLN A 219 -6.55 -9.65 -4.29
C GLN A 219 -7.59 -10.08 -5.32
N LEU A 220 -7.57 -9.50 -6.53
CA LEU A 220 -8.49 -9.89 -7.60
C LEU A 220 -8.32 -11.38 -7.93
N ILE A 221 -7.09 -11.83 -8.14
CA ILE A 221 -6.79 -13.22 -8.51
C ILE A 221 -7.22 -14.18 -7.40
N ILE A 222 -6.85 -13.90 -6.15
CA ILE A 222 -7.24 -14.73 -5.01
C ILE A 222 -8.77 -14.77 -4.88
N ALA A 223 -9.44 -13.62 -4.97
CA ALA A 223 -10.90 -13.54 -4.89
C ALA A 223 -11.57 -14.33 -6.02
N CYS A 224 -11.10 -14.23 -7.26
CA CYS A 224 -11.66 -15.00 -8.37
C CYS A 224 -11.43 -16.52 -8.22
N LEU A 225 -10.32 -16.93 -7.59
CA LEU A 225 -10.02 -18.35 -7.37
C LEU A 225 -10.73 -18.94 -6.15
N THR A 226 -11.01 -18.15 -5.12
CA THR A 226 -11.46 -18.64 -3.80
C THR A 226 -12.79 -18.06 -3.31
N ASP A 227 -13.31 -17.02 -3.96
CA ASP A 227 -14.41 -16.17 -3.49
C ASP A 227 -14.12 -15.45 -2.15
N ILE A 228 -12.85 -15.38 -1.74
CA ILE A 228 -12.41 -14.71 -0.51
C ILE A 228 -11.69 -13.41 -0.87
N TYR A 229 -12.24 -12.28 -0.40
CA TYR A 229 -11.56 -10.99 -0.47
C TYR A 229 -10.58 -10.82 0.70
N LYS A 230 -9.30 -10.59 0.39
CA LYS A 230 -8.25 -10.35 1.40
C LYS A 230 -8.13 -8.87 1.69
N VAL A 231 -8.06 -8.49 2.97
CA VAL A 231 -7.79 -7.11 3.40
C VAL A 231 -6.34 -6.72 3.09
N GLY A 232 -6.11 -5.50 2.60
CA GLY A 232 -4.78 -5.04 2.14
C GLY A 232 -3.88 -4.45 3.24
N GLN A 233 -4.36 -4.33 4.47
CA GLN A 233 -3.61 -3.79 5.61
C GLN A 233 -4.15 -4.31 6.95
N TYR A 234 -3.35 -4.16 8.02
CA TYR A 234 -3.81 -4.38 9.38
C TYR A 234 -4.86 -3.34 9.80
N ALA A 235 -5.87 -3.77 10.57
CA ALA A 235 -6.94 -2.88 11.04
C ALA A 235 -6.44 -1.80 12.00
N ASN A 236 -5.40 -2.10 12.79
CA ASN A 236 -4.78 -1.25 13.79
C ASN A 236 -3.42 -0.71 13.34
N ILE A 237 -3.19 -0.55 12.03
CA ILE A 237 -1.88 -0.13 11.49
C ILE A 237 -1.40 1.22 12.07
N ASP A 238 -2.30 2.06 12.56
CA ASP A 238 -2.04 3.40 13.12
C ASP A 238 -2.06 3.47 14.67
N ASP A 239 -1.99 2.33 15.35
CA ASP A 239 -2.03 2.25 16.82
C ASP A 239 -0.84 2.93 17.54
N TRP A 240 0.24 3.22 16.81
CA TRP A 240 1.40 3.92 17.34
C TRP A 240 1.07 5.31 17.90
N GLU A 241 0.08 6.03 17.34
CA GLU A 241 -0.34 7.33 17.89
C GLU A 241 -0.79 7.21 19.35
N GLY A 242 -1.49 6.14 19.71
CA GLY A 242 -1.92 5.88 21.09
C GLY A 242 -0.72 5.73 22.04
N THR A 243 0.35 5.07 21.60
CA THR A 243 1.59 4.94 22.38
C THR A 243 2.24 6.31 22.63
N LEU A 244 2.30 7.16 21.60
CA LEU A 244 2.86 8.50 21.70
C LEU A 244 2.02 9.40 22.62
N MET A 245 0.70 9.30 22.58
CA MET A 245 -0.19 10.02 23.50
C MET A 245 0.08 9.66 24.97
N LEU A 246 0.33 8.38 25.27
CA LEU A 246 0.67 7.93 26.62
C LEU A 246 2.05 8.42 27.05
N ALA A 247 3.05 8.39 26.16
CA ALA A 247 4.38 8.94 26.43
C ALA A 247 4.32 10.44 26.75
N GLN A 248 3.51 11.20 26.00
CA GLN A 248 3.27 12.62 26.25
C GLN A 248 2.70 12.87 27.65
N LEU A 249 1.73 12.04 28.07
CA LEU A 249 1.15 12.14 29.40
C LEU A 249 2.21 11.85 30.48
N GLY A 250 3.04 10.83 30.28
CA GLY A 250 4.15 10.50 31.16
C GLY A 250 5.15 11.65 31.35
N LEU A 251 5.54 12.31 30.24
CA LEU A 251 6.39 13.50 30.28
C LEU A 251 5.79 14.63 31.12
N LYS A 252 4.48 14.88 30.99
CA LYS A 252 3.79 15.91 31.79
C LYS A 252 3.80 15.60 33.29
N TYR A 253 3.65 14.33 33.66
CA TYR A 253 3.71 13.92 35.07
C TYR A 253 5.14 14.02 35.61
N GLN A 254 6.16 13.64 34.83
CA GLN A 254 7.55 13.82 35.22
C GLN A 254 7.88 15.29 35.49
N ASP A 255 7.45 16.20 34.61
CA ASP A 255 7.63 17.66 34.81
C ASP A 255 6.93 18.16 36.07
N TYR A 256 5.76 17.61 36.38
CA TYR A 256 5.02 17.94 37.60
C TYR A 256 5.79 17.48 38.85
N ASP A 257 6.24 16.22 38.87
CA ASP A 257 6.97 15.64 40.01
C ASP A 257 8.29 16.37 40.26
N LEU A 258 9.04 16.70 39.21
CA LEU A 258 10.28 17.47 39.32
C LEU A 258 10.03 18.86 39.92
N LYS A 259 8.94 19.54 39.53
CA LYS A 259 8.57 20.85 40.11
C LYS A 259 8.21 20.75 41.58
N GLN A 260 7.56 19.66 42.01
CA GLN A 260 7.26 19.46 43.43
C GLN A 260 8.54 19.19 44.24
N GLN A 261 9.41 18.32 43.74
CA GLN A 261 10.71 18.05 44.38
C GLN A 261 11.57 19.31 44.51
N MET A 262 11.59 20.17 43.48
CA MET A 262 12.30 21.46 43.55
C MET A 262 11.75 22.38 44.63
N LYS A 263 10.41 22.47 44.77
CA LYS A 263 9.78 23.28 45.82
C LYS A 263 10.12 22.77 47.22
N GLU A 264 10.02 21.47 47.44
CA GLU A 264 10.38 20.83 48.71
C GLU A 264 11.85 21.10 49.06
N PHE A 265 12.74 21.01 48.07
CA PHE A 265 14.17 21.31 48.26
C PHE A 265 14.43 22.79 48.60
N GLU A 266 13.76 23.73 47.94
CA GLU A 266 13.86 25.16 48.25
C GLU A 266 13.35 25.51 49.66
N GLU A 267 12.26 24.88 50.09
CA GLU A 267 11.72 25.04 51.44
C GLU A 267 12.70 24.53 52.50
N GLN A 268 13.31 23.36 52.27
CA GLN A 268 14.35 22.81 53.14
C GLN A 268 15.55 23.76 53.25
N LEU A 269 16.06 24.29 52.14
CA LEU A 269 17.17 25.25 52.14
C LEU A 269 16.84 26.51 52.95
N ARG A 270 15.65 27.10 52.73
CA ARG A 270 15.20 28.29 53.48
C ARG A 270 15.06 28.03 54.98
N SER A 271 14.67 26.82 55.38
CA SER A 271 14.57 26.46 56.79
C SER A 271 15.94 26.36 57.46
N GLN A 272 16.98 25.92 56.73
CA GLN A 272 18.35 25.78 57.24
C GLN A 272 19.13 27.11 57.30
N THR A 273 18.75 28.12 56.50
CA THR A 273 19.44 29.44 56.51
C THR A 273 18.85 30.42 57.55
N LYS A 274 17.82 30.03 58.28
CA LYS A 274 17.14 30.83 59.32
C LYS A 274 17.62 30.52 60.75
N GLU A 275 18.56 29.60 60.92
CA GLU A 275 19.36 29.41 62.14
C GLU A 275 20.69 30.16 62.05
#